data_AF-A0A849V2F2-F1
#
_entry.id   AF-A0A849V2F2-F1
#
_cell.length_a   1.000
_cell.length_b   1.000
_cell.length_c   1.000
_cell.angle_alpha   90.00
_cell.angle_beta   90.00
_cell.angle_gamma   90.00
#
_symmetry.space_group_name_H-M   'P 1'
#
loop_
_entity.id
_entity.type
_entity.pdbx_description
1 polymer ?
#
loop_
_entity_poly.entity_id
_entity_poly.type
_entity_poly.pdbx_seq_one_letter_code
_entity_poly.pdbx_strand_id
1 'polypeptide(L)'
;MKIKFTFDLDFQRDAINAVADIFEGQDMLQTNFTVIPIRKGPQSDLFGKQSELGIGNKLDLLDDELLENIRKIQLKHGLKQTDTLASRDFTI
;
A
#
# COMPACT_ATOMS: atom_id res chain seq x y z
N MET A 1 34.32 3.54 -2.49
CA MET A 1 33.34 2.48 -2.16
C MET A 1 32.30 2.47 -3.28
N LYS A 2 31.99 1.33 -3.89
CA LYS A 2 30.92 1.22 -4.90
C LYS A 2 29.76 0.47 -4.25
N ILE A 3 28.63 1.15 -4.03
CA ILE A 3 27.40 0.52 -3.57
C ILE A 3 26.84 -0.25 -4.76
N LYS A 4 26.68 -1.56 -4.61
CA LYS A 4 26.05 -2.43 -5.61
C LYS A 4 24.77 -2.98 -4.99
N PHE A 5 23.65 -2.76 -5.66
CA PHE A 5 22.37 -3.34 -5.25
C PHE A 5 22.30 -4.81 -5.66
N THR A 6 22.00 -5.67 -4.70
CA THR A 6 21.66 -7.08 -4.94
C THR A 6 20.17 -7.23 -4.67
N PHE A 7 19.42 -7.64 -5.69
CA PHE A 7 17.96 -7.52 -5.73
C PHE A 7 17.22 -8.82 -5.37
N ASP A 8 17.91 -9.95 -5.29
CA ASP A 8 17.32 -11.29 -5.19
C ASP A 8 17.65 -12.01 -3.89
N LEU A 9 17.84 -11.25 -2.80
CA LEU A 9 18.12 -11.86 -1.51
C LEU A 9 16.84 -12.41 -0.88
N ASP A 10 16.87 -13.66 -0.42
CA ASP A 10 15.68 -14.36 0.11
C ASP A 10 15.00 -13.58 1.24
N PHE A 11 15.79 -13.05 2.19
CA PHE A 11 15.25 -12.27 3.30
C PHE A 11 14.56 -10.96 2.86
N GLN A 12 14.97 -10.38 1.71
CA GLN A 12 14.28 -9.21 1.16
C GLN A 12 12.91 -9.62 0.61
N ARG A 13 12.86 -10.78 -0.06
CA ARG A 13 11.61 -11.32 -0.58
C ARG A 13 10.66 -11.72 0.55
N ASP A 14 11.18 -12.31 1.61
CA ASP A 14 10.41 -12.64 2.81
C ASP A 14 9.82 -11.39 3.46
N ALA A 15 10.61 -10.31 3.60
CA ALA A 15 10.12 -9.04 4.13
C ALA A 15 9.05 -8.39 3.24
N ILE A 16 9.23 -8.41 1.92
CA ILE A 16 8.24 -7.90 0.97
C ILE A 16 6.94 -8.70 1.06
N ASN A 17 7.03 -10.03 1.09
CA ASN A 17 5.88 -10.90 1.20
C ASN A 17 5.16 -10.70 2.55
N ALA A 18 5.89 -10.57 3.65
CA ALA A 18 5.28 -10.31 4.96
C ALA A 18 4.41 -9.05 4.98
N VAL A 19 4.80 -8.00 4.25
CA VAL A 19 3.98 -6.78 4.12
C VAL A 19 2.85 -6.95 3.11
N ALA A 20 3.11 -7.59 1.97
CA ALA A 20 2.10 -7.79 0.93
C ALA A 20 0.96 -8.71 1.41
N ASP A 21 1.30 -9.78 2.15
CA ASP A 21 0.37 -10.79 2.67
C ASP A 21 -0.62 -10.18 3.70
N ILE A 22 -0.35 -9.01 4.30
CA ILE A 22 -1.31 -8.32 5.19
C ILE A 22 -2.60 -7.99 4.43
N PHE A 23 -2.49 -7.70 3.15
CA PHE A 23 -3.60 -7.26 2.30
C PHE A 23 -4.22 -8.40 1.51
N GLU A 24 -3.99 -9.66 1.91
CA GLU A 24 -4.67 -10.81 1.31
C GLU A 24 -6.20 -10.64 1.38
N GLY A 25 -6.89 -10.88 0.26
CA GLY A 25 -8.33 -10.64 0.10
C GLY A 25 -8.70 -9.25 -0.42
N GLN A 26 -7.73 -8.34 -0.58
CA GLN A 26 -7.98 -7.02 -1.17
C GLN A 26 -8.17 -7.13 -2.70
N ASP A 27 -9.34 -6.71 -3.19
CA ASP A 27 -9.57 -6.54 -4.62
C ASP A 27 -8.85 -5.32 -5.20
N MET A 28 -8.54 -5.37 -6.51
CA MET A 28 -8.05 -4.21 -7.25
C MET A 28 -9.18 -3.19 -7.41
N LEU A 29 -9.31 -2.31 -6.42
CA LEU A 29 -10.36 -1.30 -6.38
C LEU A 29 -9.82 0.07 -6.77
N GLN A 30 -10.44 0.62 -7.82
CA GLN A 30 -10.21 1.97 -8.29
C GLN A 30 -11.29 2.90 -7.73
N THR A 31 -10.90 4.01 -7.09
CA THR A 31 -11.81 5.09 -6.71
C THR A 31 -11.52 6.33 -7.55
N ASN A 32 -12.58 7.04 -7.95
CA ASN A 32 -12.43 8.34 -8.61
C ASN A 32 -12.61 9.45 -7.56
N PHE A 33 -11.84 10.52 -7.65
CA PHE A 33 -11.98 11.69 -6.78
C PHE A 33 -11.89 12.98 -7.58
N THR A 34 -12.53 14.04 -7.13
CA THR A 34 -12.53 15.32 -7.84
C THR A 34 -11.23 16.06 -7.62
N VAL A 35 -10.58 16.50 -8.71
CA VAL A 35 -9.39 17.35 -8.67
C VAL A 35 -9.82 18.79 -8.96
N ILE A 36 -9.51 19.71 -8.04
CA ILE A 36 -9.75 21.13 -8.26
C ILE A 36 -8.77 21.61 -9.33
N PRO A 37 -9.24 22.24 -10.43
CA PRO A 37 -8.35 22.75 -11.46
C PRO A 37 -7.42 23.82 -10.87
N ILE A 38 -6.12 23.58 -10.95
CA ILE A 38 -5.09 24.55 -10.55
C ILE A 38 -5.26 25.79 -11.44
N ARG A 39 -5.40 26.97 -10.84
CA ARG A 39 -5.68 28.22 -11.56
C ARG A 39 -4.66 28.43 -12.68
N LYS A 40 -5.20 28.70 -13.88
CA LYS A 40 -4.51 28.83 -15.17
C LYS A 40 -3.35 29.83 -15.11
N GLY A 41 -2.12 29.33 -14.99
CA GLY A 41 -0.92 30.03 -15.44
C GLY A 41 -0.64 29.69 -16.91
N PRO A 42 0.21 30.45 -17.62
CA PRO A 42 0.53 30.23 -19.04
C PRO A 42 1.11 28.83 -19.35
N GLN A 43 1.45 28.05 -18.32
CA GLN A 43 1.96 26.68 -18.42
C GLN A 43 0.87 25.60 -18.31
N SER A 44 -0.39 25.95 -18.01
CA SER A 44 -1.48 24.95 -17.87
C SER A 44 -1.94 24.40 -19.23
N ASP A 45 -1.66 25.09 -20.33
CA ASP A 45 -1.97 24.62 -21.70
C ASP A 45 -1.05 23.48 -22.16
N LEU A 46 0.11 23.28 -21.51
CA LEU A 46 1.02 22.17 -21.84
C LEU A 46 0.47 20.80 -21.39
N PHE A 47 -0.44 20.78 -20.41
CA PHE A 47 -1.10 19.58 -19.88
C PHE A 47 -2.58 19.54 -20.30
N GLY A 48 -2.83 19.78 -21.59
CA GLY A 48 -4.15 19.78 -22.21
C GLY A 48 -5.05 18.62 -21.74
N LYS A 49 -6.30 18.97 -21.42
CA LYS A 49 -7.37 18.12 -20.87
C LYS A 49 -7.01 17.43 -19.55
N GLN A 50 -6.88 18.21 -18.49
CA GLN A 50 -7.04 17.65 -17.14
C GLN A 50 -8.50 17.22 -16.97
N SER A 51 -8.72 15.91 -16.81
CA SER A 51 -9.98 15.38 -16.31
C SER A 51 -10.22 15.95 -14.92
N GLU A 52 -11.44 16.42 -14.65
CA GLU A 52 -11.86 16.85 -13.30
C GLU A 52 -11.87 15.68 -12.29
N LEU A 53 -11.70 14.45 -12.79
CA LEU A 53 -11.61 13.23 -12.00
C LEU A 53 -10.18 12.68 -12.00
N GLY A 54 -9.61 12.55 -10.80
CA GLY A 54 -8.42 11.77 -10.49
C GLY A 54 -8.78 10.32 -10.16
N ILE A 55 -7.80 9.44 -10.28
CA ILE A 55 -7.91 8.01 -10.01
C ILE A 55 -7.05 7.68 -8.77
N GLY A 56 -7.62 6.99 -7.79
CA GLY A 56 -6.95 6.58 -6.56
C GLY A 56 -7.18 5.10 -6.23
N ASN A 57 -6.35 4.57 -5.35
CA ASN A 57 -6.50 3.22 -4.80
C ASN A 57 -7.46 3.26 -3.60
N LYS A 58 -8.25 2.21 -3.43
CA LYS A 58 -9.13 2.03 -2.26
C LYS A 58 -8.72 0.78 -1.49
N LEU A 59 -8.47 0.92 -0.19
CA LEU A 59 -8.39 -0.20 0.75
C LEU A 59 -9.80 -0.50 1.25
N ASP A 60 -10.26 -1.75 1.11
CA ASP A 60 -11.64 -2.16 1.43
C ASP A 60 -11.71 -3.26 2.48
N LEU A 61 -10.58 -3.88 2.82
CA LEU A 61 -10.48 -4.82 3.94
C LEU A 61 -10.93 -4.18 5.26
N LEU A 62 -11.71 -4.94 6.02
CA LEU A 62 -12.11 -4.59 7.38
C LEU A 62 -10.92 -4.70 8.34
N ASP A 63 -10.96 -3.95 9.43
CA ASP A 63 -9.89 -3.98 10.44
C ASP A 63 -9.71 -5.39 11.06
N ASP A 64 -10.79 -6.17 11.18
CA ASP A 64 -10.74 -7.56 11.66
C ASP A 64 -10.06 -8.50 10.65
N GLU A 65 -10.26 -8.28 9.34
CA GLU A 65 -9.61 -9.04 8.28
C GLU A 65 -8.11 -8.73 8.24
N LEU A 66 -7.74 -7.45 8.35
CA LEU A 66 -6.34 -7.02 8.48
C LEU A 66 -5.69 -7.65 9.71
N LEU A 67 -6.38 -7.64 10.86
CA LEU A 67 -5.86 -8.23 12.09
C LEU A 67 -5.66 -9.74 11.97
N GLU A 68 -6.56 -10.45 11.30
CA GLU A 68 -6.41 -11.88 11.02
C GLU A 68 -5.18 -12.15 10.14
N ASN A 69 -4.99 -11.38 9.07
CA ASN A 69 -3.85 -11.52 8.18
C ASN A 69 -2.53 -11.23 8.90
N ILE A 70 -2.46 -10.17 9.71
CA ILE A 70 -1.29 -9.87 10.55
C ILE A 70 -0.96 -11.05 11.47
N ARG A 71 -1.96 -11.63 12.13
CA ARG A 71 -1.75 -12.78 13.03
C ARG A 71 -1.26 -14.02 12.30
N LYS A 72 -1.71 -14.25 11.07
CA LYS A 72 -1.22 -15.35 10.21
C LYS A 72 0.27 -15.14 9.87
N ILE A 73 0.64 -13.93 9.49
CA ILE A 73 2.02 -13.57 9.13
C ILE A 73 2.94 -13.65 10.35
N GLN A 74 2.51 -13.09 11.49
CA GLN A 74 3.26 -13.19 12.75
C GLN A 74 3.52 -14.64 13.12
N LEU A 75 2.51 -15.51 13.05
CA LEU A 75 2.67 -16.93 13.33
C LEU A 75 3.63 -17.62 12.34
N LYS A 76 3.51 -17.32 11.04
CA LYS A 76 4.40 -17.84 9.97
C LYS A 76 5.87 -17.46 10.20
N HIS A 77 6.13 -16.28 10.74
CA HIS A 77 7.47 -15.78 11.06
C HIS A 77 7.91 -16.02 12.52
N GLY A 78 7.11 -16.74 13.33
CA GLY A 78 7.45 -17.05 14.72
C GLY A 78 7.37 -15.86 15.69
N LEU A 79 6.63 -14.81 15.34
CA LEU A 79 6.38 -13.63 16.16
C LEU A 79 5.15 -13.83 17.05
N LYS A 80 5.11 -13.10 18.18
CA LYS A 80 3.93 -13.08 19.05
C LYS A 80 2.76 -12.44 18.31
N GLN A 81 1.60 -13.09 18.34
CA GLN A 81 0.38 -12.57 17.75
C GLN A 81 -0.13 -11.34 18.52
N THR A 82 -0.54 -10.30 17.79
CA THR A 82 -1.10 -9.09 18.38
C THR A 82 -2.58 -9.27 18.71
N ASP A 83 -3.03 -8.70 19.84
CA ASP A 83 -4.41 -8.82 20.31
C ASP A 83 -5.38 -7.84 19.62
N THR A 84 -4.90 -6.66 19.20
CA THR A 84 -5.70 -5.60 18.58
C THR A 84 -4.94 -4.90 17.45
N LEU A 85 -5.67 -4.32 16.49
CA LEU A 85 -5.07 -3.46 15.47
C LEU A 85 -4.83 -2.06 16.06
N ALA A 86 -3.60 -1.80 16.52
CA ALA A 86 -3.25 -0.54 17.18
C ALA A 86 -3.18 0.65 16.22
N SER A 87 -2.63 0.44 15.02
CA SER A 87 -2.60 1.42 13.94
C SER A 87 -2.52 0.72 12.59
N ARG A 88 -2.64 1.49 11.50
CA ARG A 88 -2.40 1.02 10.13
C ARG A 88 -0.93 1.23 9.70
N ASP A 89 -0.02 1.33 10.67
CA ASP A 89 1.42 1.34 10.44
C ASP A 89 1.95 -0.08 10.63
N PHE A 90 2.14 -0.77 9.51
CA PHE A 90 2.57 -2.16 9.53
C PHE A 90 4.09 -2.25 9.65
N THR A 91 4.58 -2.14 10.88
CA THR A 91 5.95 -2.54 11.22
C THR A 91 5.90 -3.99 11.70
N ILE A 92 6.37 -4.90 10.87
CA ILE A 92 6.35 -6.35 11.09
C ILE A 92 7.77 -6.85 11.29
#